data_AF-A0A235IVY5-F1
#
_entry.id   AF-A0A235IVY5-F1
#
_cell.length_a   1.000
_cell.length_b   1.000
_cell.length_c   1.000
_cell.angle_alpha   90.00
_cell.angle_beta   90.00
_cell.angle_gamma   90.00
#
_symmetry.space_group_name_H-M   'P 1'
#
loop_
_entity.id
_entity.type
_entity.pdbx_description
1 polymer ?
#
loop_
_entity_poly.entity_id
_entity_poly.type
_entity_poly.pdbx_seq_one_letter_code
_entity_poly.pdbx_strand_id
1 'polypeptide(L)'
;MYPDNWSEIATSVKQQAQWRCQKCGLQCIPPGENTAKLTRSKRRVYTLQVHHWDRNPANNHRGNLIALCSACHLLYHRGGKSNVSPGQLSLW
;
A
#
# COMPACT_ATOMS: atom_id res chain seq x y z
N MET A 1 -3.64 12.23 9.72
CA MET A 1 -2.23 11.80 9.90
C MET A 1 -2.23 10.29 10.09
N TYR A 2 -1.16 9.58 9.71
CA TYR A 2 -1.02 8.17 10.06
C TYR A 2 -0.75 8.01 11.56
N PRO A 3 -1.20 6.93 12.21
CA PRO A 3 -0.84 6.65 13.59
C PRO A 3 0.61 6.16 13.71
N ASP A 4 1.21 6.30 14.88
CA ASP A 4 2.60 5.88 15.14
C ASP A 4 2.82 4.37 14.89
N ASN A 5 1.81 3.54 15.17
CA ASN A 5 1.84 2.10 14.97
C ASN A 5 1.41 1.66 13.55
N TRP A 6 1.36 2.57 12.57
CA TRP A 6 0.96 2.24 11.19
C TRP A 6 1.75 1.07 10.59
N SER A 7 3.06 0.97 10.87
CA SER A 7 3.90 -0.13 10.38
C SER A 7 3.42 -1.51 10.84
N GLU A 8 2.93 -1.61 12.08
CA GLU A 8 2.40 -2.85 12.66
C GLU A 8 1.04 -3.19 12.04
N ILE A 9 0.15 -2.20 11.95
CA ILE A 9 -1.16 -2.33 11.30
C ILE A 9 -0.99 -2.81 9.85
N ALA A 10 -0.14 -2.14 9.08
CA ALA A 10 0.10 -2.47 7.69
C ALA A 10 0.73 -3.86 7.54
N THR A 11 1.60 -4.26 8.46
CA THR A 11 2.20 -5.61 8.47
C THR A 11 1.13 -6.67 8.77
N SER A 12 0.27 -6.45 9.76
CA SER A 12 -0.83 -7.36 10.10
C SER A 12 -1.80 -7.55 8.92
N VAL A 13 -2.16 -6.48 8.22
CA VAL A 13 -3.00 -6.56 7.00
C VAL A 13 -2.33 -7.38 5.90
N LYS A 14 -1.03 -7.20 5.67
CA LYS A 14 -0.26 -7.96 4.66
C LYS A 14 -0.11 -9.44 5.05
N GLN A 15 0.09 -9.74 6.33
CA GLN A 15 0.16 -11.09 6.87
C GLN A 15 -1.16 -11.84 6.68
N GLN A 16 -2.28 -11.22 7.05
CA GLN A 16 -3.61 -11.80 6.85
C GLN A 16 -3.92 -12.06 5.37
N ALA A 17 -3.38 -11.21 4.48
CA ALA A 17 -3.49 -11.39 3.03
C ALA A 17 -2.44 -12.38 2.45
N GLN A 18 -1.57 -12.96 3.27
CA GLN A 18 -0.49 -13.85 2.84
C GLN A 18 0.39 -13.27 1.72
N TRP A 19 0.63 -11.96 1.79
CA TRP A 19 1.31 -11.20 0.74
C TRP A 19 0.69 -11.31 -0.67
N ARG A 20 -0.60 -11.66 -0.75
CA ARG A 20 -1.36 -11.75 -1.99
C ARG A 20 -2.24 -10.52 -2.16
N CYS A 21 -2.26 -9.96 -3.36
CA CYS A 21 -3.17 -8.87 -3.69
C CYS A 21 -4.62 -9.34 -3.54
N GLN A 22 -5.39 -8.68 -2.67
CA GLN A 22 -6.78 -9.06 -2.40
C GLN A 22 -7.75 -8.68 -3.54
N LYS A 23 -7.29 -7.93 -4.55
CA LYS A 23 -8.07 -7.62 -5.75
C LYS A 23 -7.84 -8.61 -6.89
N CYS A 24 -6.58 -8.82 -7.28
CA CYS A 24 -6.24 -9.58 -8.48
C CYS A 24 -5.57 -10.93 -8.20
N GLY A 25 -5.34 -11.28 -6.93
CA GLY A 25 -4.73 -12.56 -6.56
C GLY A 25 -3.22 -12.66 -6.81
N LEU A 26 -2.56 -11.61 -7.32
CA LEU A 26 -1.11 -11.60 -7.57
C LEU A 26 -0.34 -11.86 -6.27
N GLN A 27 0.57 -12.84 -6.29
CA GLN A 27 1.53 -13.04 -5.21
C GLN A 27 2.59 -11.93 -5.27
N CYS A 28 2.63 -11.10 -4.22
CA CYS A 28 3.69 -10.12 -4.01
C CYS A 28 4.81 -10.75 -3.18
N ILE A 29 5.95 -10.07 -3.11
CA ILE A 29 7.16 -10.53 -2.42
C ILE A 29 6.92 -10.53 -0.90
N PRO A 30 6.91 -11.70 -0.22
CA PRO A 30 6.84 -11.77 1.23
C PRO A 30 8.19 -11.44 1.89
N PRO A 31 8.20 -11.13 3.20
CA PRO A 31 9.44 -10.99 3.97
C PRO A 31 10.24 -12.29 3.93
N GLY A 32 11.56 -12.19 3.80
CA GLY A 32 12.46 -13.34 3.72
C GLY A 32 12.66 -13.92 2.32
N GLU A 33 11.87 -13.50 1.33
CA GLU A 33 12.02 -13.97 -0.05
C GLU A 33 13.35 -13.50 -0.67
N ASN A 34 14.05 -14.40 -1.37
CA ASN A 34 15.28 -14.04 -2.07
C ASN A 34 14.96 -13.22 -3.33
N THR A 35 15.30 -11.93 -3.29
CA THR A 35 15.06 -10.99 -4.39
C THR A 35 16.32 -10.60 -5.16
N ALA A 36 17.46 -11.29 -4.96
CA ALA A 36 18.74 -10.93 -5.57
C ALA A 36 18.69 -10.92 -7.11
N LYS A 37 17.87 -11.79 -7.71
CA LYS A 37 17.66 -11.87 -9.16
C LYS A 37 16.69 -10.82 -9.71
N LEU A 38 16.02 -10.04 -8.85
CA LEU A 38 15.03 -9.05 -9.26
C LEU A 38 15.64 -7.66 -9.39
N THR A 39 15.42 -7.04 -10.55
CA THR A 39 15.71 -5.63 -10.74
C THR A 39 14.91 -4.77 -9.76
N ARG A 40 15.40 -3.55 -9.46
CA ARG A 40 14.69 -2.59 -8.60
C ARG A 40 13.26 -2.32 -9.10
N SER A 41 13.06 -2.25 -10.42
CA SER A 41 11.74 -2.04 -11.03
C SER A 41 10.81 -3.23 -10.76
N LYS A 42 11.26 -4.47 -10.99
CA LYS A 42 10.48 -5.67 -10.67
C LYS A 42 10.10 -5.74 -9.19
N ARG A 43 11.04 -5.43 -8.28
CA ARG A 43 10.75 -5.39 -6.83
C ARG A 43 9.62 -4.41 -6.50
N ARG A 44 9.59 -3.22 -7.12
CA ARG A 44 8.50 -2.25 -6.93
C ARG A 44 7.16 -2.76 -7.46
N VAL A 45 7.13 -3.43 -8.61
CA VAL A 45 5.89 -4.01 -9.17
C VAL A 45 5.28 -5.04 -8.21
N TYR A 46 6.12 -5.87 -7.60
CA TYR A 46 5.70 -6.93 -6.67
C TYR A 46 5.73 -6.52 -5.19
N THR A 47 5.78 -5.22 -4.89
CA THR A 47 5.60 -4.75 -3.51
C THR A 47 4.11 -4.72 -3.18
N LEU A 48 3.74 -5.29 -2.03
CA LEU A 48 2.38 -5.23 -1.51
C LEU A 48 2.19 -3.95 -0.68
N GLN A 49 1.16 -3.18 -1.00
CA GLN A 49 0.77 -1.93 -0.34
C GLN A 49 -0.55 -2.11 0.39
N VAL A 50 -0.81 -1.28 1.41
CA VAL A 50 -2.12 -1.22 2.07
C VAL A 50 -2.81 0.07 1.63
N HIS A 51 -4.06 -0.05 1.21
CA HIS A 51 -4.91 1.06 0.79
C HIS A 51 -6.06 1.26 1.78
N HIS A 52 -6.37 2.52 2.07
CA HIS A 52 -7.59 2.93 2.76
C HIS A 52 -8.69 3.14 1.73
N TRP A 53 -9.81 2.42 1.85
CA TRP A 53 -10.96 2.57 0.95
C TRP A 53 -11.49 4.00 0.92
N ASP A 54 -11.61 4.63 2.09
CA ASP A 54 -12.05 6.03 2.25
C ASP A 54 -10.94 7.07 2.02
N ARG A 55 -9.70 6.61 1.77
CA ARG A 55 -8.49 7.45 1.59
C ARG A 55 -8.13 8.32 2.80
N ASN A 56 -8.73 8.08 3.97
CA ASN A 56 -8.42 8.77 5.21
C ASN A 56 -7.34 7.98 5.98
N PRO A 57 -6.08 8.47 6.05
CA PRO A 57 -5.01 7.76 6.74
C PRO A 57 -5.22 7.61 8.26
N ALA A 58 -6.17 8.35 8.85
CA ALA A 58 -6.54 8.19 10.26
C ALA A 58 -7.54 7.04 10.50
N ASN A 59 -8.30 6.61 9.48
CA ASN A 59 -9.31 5.56 9.62
C ASN A 59 -8.69 4.17 9.40
N ASN A 60 -8.16 3.58 10.46
CA ASN A 60 -7.46 2.30 10.40
C ASN A 60 -8.35 1.09 10.74
N HIS A 61 -9.67 1.25 10.70
CA HIS A 61 -10.59 0.11 10.87
C HIS A 61 -10.28 -0.97 9.83
N ARG A 62 -10.26 -2.23 10.27
CA ARG A 62 -9.83 -3.36 9.42
C ARG A 62 -10.59 -3.45 8.09
N GLY A 63 -11.91 -3.18 8.11
CA GLY A 63 -12.75 -3.16 6.90
C GLY A 63 -12.45 -2.03 5.94
N ASN A 64 -11.79 -0.96 6.40
CA ASN A 64 -11.34 0.15 5.56
C ASN A 64 -9.96 -0.12 4.91
N LEU A 65 -9.26 -1.19 5.32
CA LEU A 65 -7.90 -1.50 4.84
C LEU A 65 -7.89 -2.70 3.90
N ILE A 66 -7.20 -2.56 2.76
CA ILE A 66 -7.03 -3.64 1.78
C ILE A 66 -5.59 -3.74 1.29
N ALA A 67 -5.07 -4.97 1.20
CA ALA A 67 -3.75 -5.25 0.64
C ALA A 67 -3.81 -5.36 -0.89
N LEU A 68 -3.07 -4.51 -1.60
CA LEU A 68 -3.05 -4.40 -3.06
C LEU A 68 -1.62 -4.42 -3.62
N CYS A 69 -1.43 -5.05 -4.79
CA CYS A 69 -0.19 -4.88 -5.55
C CYS A 69 -0.06 -3.45 -6.07
N SER A 70 1.16 -3.01 -6.40
CA SER A 70 1.42 -1.65 -6.88
C SER A 70 0.51 -1.22 -8.05
N ALA A 71 0.23 -2.11 -9.00
CA ALA A 71 -0.67 -1.81 -10.11
C ALA A 71 -2.12 -1.58 -9.65
N CYS A 72 -2.66 -2.48 -8.82
CA CYS A 72 -4.02 -2.34 -8.30
C CYS A 72 -4.16 -1.14 -7.36
N HIS A 73 -3.15 -0.91 -6.52
CA HIS A 73 -3.09 0.25 -5.64
C HIS A 73 -3.15 1.55 -6.45
N LEU A 74 -2.32 1.70 -7.50
CA LEU A 74 -2.36 2.87 -8.37
C LEU A 74 -3.70 3.03 -9.11
N LEU A 75 -4.30 1.94 -9.56
CA LEU A 75 -5.64 1.98 -10.17
C LEU A 75 -6.70 2.54 -9.22
N TYR A 76 -6.63 2.23 -7.93
CA TYR A 76 -7.56 2.73 -6.91
C TYR A 76 -7.33 4.20 -6.56
N HIS A 77 -6.11 4.67 -6.79
CA HIS A 77 -5.73 6.09 -6.70
C HIS A 77 -6.06 6.89 -7.98
N ARG A 78 -6.37 6.24 -9.11
CA ARG A 78 -6.83 6.97 -10.32
C ARG A 78 -8.19 7.61 -10.01
N GLY A 79 -8.33 8.90 -10.32
CA GLY A 79 -9.53 9.70 -10.00
C GLY A 79 -9.27 10.96 -9.16
N GLY A 80 -8.00 11.29 -8.87
CA GLY A 80 -7.58 12.66 -8.60
C GLY A 80 -8.16 13.36 -7.38
N LYS A 81 -7.64 13.02 -6.20
CA LYS A 81 -7.21 14.02 -5.19
C LYS A 81 -6.01 13.41 -4.49
N SER A 82 -4.82 13.87 -4.84
CA SER A 82 -3.63 13.58 -4.07
C SER A 82 -3.82 14.14 -2.65
N ASN A 83 -3.29 13.47 -1.63
CA ASN A 83 -3.20 14.01 -0.27
C ASN A 83 -2.14 15.12 -0.18
N VAL A 84 -2.10 16.02 -1.17
CA VAL A 84 -1.28 17.22 -1.13
C VAL A 84 -1.95 18.14 -0.13
N SER A 85 -1.46 18.13 1.10
CA SER A 85 -1.77 19.16 2.08
C SER A 85 -1.53 20.53 1.43
N PRO A 86 -2.38 21.55 1.66
CA PRO A 86 -2.21 22.88 1.05
C PRO A 86 -0.80 23.47 1.22
N GLY A 87 -0.08 23.13 2.28
CA GLY A 87 1.31 23.55 2.52
C GLY A 87 2.39 22.89 1.64
N GLN A 88 2.08 21.81 0.92
CA GLN A 88 3.05 21.10 0.07
C GLN A 88 3.12 21.67 -1.36
N LEU A 89 2.30 22.69 -1.68
CA LEU A 89 2.35 23.46 -2.95
C LEU A 89 2.96 24.86 -2.77
N SER A 90 3.53 25.14 -1.59
CA SER A 90 4.21 26.40 -1.31
C SER A 90 5.60 26.39 -1.97
N LEU A 91 5.76 27.11 -3.09
CA LEU A 91 7.06 27.50 -3.66
C LEU A 91 7.63 28.79 -3.02
N TRP A 92 7.54 28.91 -1.70
CA TRP A 92 7.96 30.09 -0.94
C TRP A 92 9.06 29.65 0.01
#